data_AF-A0ABD4HKP8-F1
#
_entry.id   AF-A0ABD4HKP8-F1
#
_cell.length_a   1.000
_cell.length_b   1.000
_cell.length_c   1.000
_cell.angle_alpha   90.00
_cell.angle_beta   90.00
_cell.angle_gamma   90.00
#
_symmetry.space_group_name_H-M   'P 1'
#
loop_
_entity.id
_entity.type
_entity.pdbx_description
1 polymer ?
#
loop_
_entity_poly.entity_id
_entity_poly.type
_entity_poly.pdbx_seq_one_letter_code
_entity_poly.pdbx_strand_id
1 'polypeptide(L)'
;MKKSLVVGLGLVLATTGLTALSTVNVAAHGYVEKPISRAYQGELDSRKNWHAALEKYGEIITEPQSLEAPKGFPNGGPADGKIASANGAKGFELDKQTATIWTKQNLSTGPTKFTWSYTAAHKTAKWHYYIT
;
A
#
# COMPACT_ATOMS: atom_id res chain seq x y z
N MET A 1 27.38 36.38 56.46
CA MET A 1 26.18 36.63 55.62
C MET A 1 26.45 36.13 54.22
N LYS A 2 25.49 35.41 53.64
CA LYS A 2 25.57 34.64 52.39
C LYS A 2 25.72 35.57 51.17
N LYS A 3 26.44 35.10 50.14
CA LYS A 3 25.99 34.99 48.72
C LYS A 3 27.16 34.56 47.82
N SER A 4 27.15 33.30 47.40
CA SER A 4 27.83 32.84 46.18
C SER A 4 26.86 32.95 45.02
N LEU A 5 27.32 33.38 43.83
CA LEU A 5 26.70 32.93 42.58
C LEU A 5 27.72 32.93 41.42
N VAL A 6 28.10 31.70 41.11
CA VAL A 6 28.64 31.07 39.90
C VAL A 6 28.66 31.92 38.60
N VAL A 7 29.85 31.97 38.00
CA VAL A 7 30.16 32.43 36.64
C VAL A 7 29.59 31.44 35.62
N GLY A 8 28.68 31.89 34.76
CA GLY A 8 28.15 31.12 33.64
C GLY A 8 28.88 31.45 32.34
N LEU A 9 29.75 30.54 31.91
CA LEU A 9 30.39 30.54 30.59
C LEU A 9 29.34 30.11 29.53
N GLY A 10 28.71 31.08 28.88
CA GLY A 10 27.72 30.85 27.81
C GLY A 10 28.40 30.35 26.53
N LEU A 11 28.52 29.04 26.39
CA LEU A 11 29.08 28.37 25.22
C LEU A 11 28.08 28.45 24.05
N VAL A 12 28.55 29.06 22.97
CA VAL A 12 28.09 28.97 21.58
C VAL A 12 27.71 27.54 21.21
N LEU A 13 26.48 27.29 20.74
CA LEU A 13 26.07 26.24 19.76
C LEU A 13 24.54 26.03 19.82
N ALA A 14 23.80 26.79 19.02
CA ALA A 14 22.38 26.49 18.74
C ALA A 14 22.04 26.87 17.28
N THR A 15 22.89 26.45 16.34
CA THR A 15 22.57 26.42 14.91
C THR A 15 22.72 24.99 14.45
N THR A 16 21.76 24.51 13.66
CA THR A 16 21.62 23.16 13.09
C THR A 16 20.94 22.13 13.99
N GLY A 17 19.76 21.67 13.55
CA GLY A 17 19.19 20.42 14.05
C GLY A 17 17.68 20.42 14.21
N LEU A 18 16.91 20.82 13.20
CA LEU A 18 15.52 20.37 13.10
C LEU A 18 15.04 20.45 11.64
N THR A 19 15.66 19.68 10.75
CA THR A 19 14.95 19.28 9.52
C THR A 19 13.84 18.34 9.96
N ALA A 20 12.63 18.87 10.05
CA ALA A 20 11.44 18.07 10.27
C ALA A 20 11.45 16.90 9.28
N LEU A 21 11.37 15.66 9.79
CA LEU A 21 10.98 14.52 8.99
C LEU A 21 9.54 14.79 8.53
N SER A 22 9.39 15.44 7.38
CA SER A 22 8.14 15.42 6.65
C SER A 22 7.95 13.98 6.18
N THR A 23 7.11 13.21 6.88
CA THR A 23 6.52 12.01 6.31
C THR A 23 5.66 12.49 5.15
N VAL A 24 6.24 12.47 3.95
CA VAL A 24 5.47 12.75 2.75
C VAL A 24 4.52 11.56 2.62
N ASN A 25 3.27 11.72 3.05
CA ASN A 25 2.19 10.83 2.67
C ASN A 25 1.95 11.03 1.18
N VAL A 26 2.81 10.41 0.39
CA VAL A 26 2.72 10.42 -1.06
C VAL A 26 1.53 9.50 -1.39
N ALA A 27 0.36 10.08 -1.68
CA ALA A 27 -0.83 9.37 -2.15
C ALA A 27 -0.72 8.94 -3.63
N ALA A 28 0.48 8.47 -4.01
CA ALA A 28 0.93 8.03 -5.33
C ALA A 28 0.45 6.64 -5.75
N HIS A 29 -0.86 6.43 -5.81
CA HIS A 29 -1.34 5.06 -5.69
C HIS A 29 -2.56 4.81 -6.57
N GLY A 30 -2.80 3.55 -6.92
CA GLY A 30 -3.97 3.17 -7.72
C GLY A 30 -4.32 1.69 -7.59
N TYR A 31 -5.53 1.35 -7.99
CA TYR A 31 -6.05 -0.02 -7.98
C TYR A 31 -6.94 -0.26 -9.21
N VAL A 32 -7.12 -1.53 -9.58
CA VAL A 32 -8.10 -1.88 -10.63
C VAL A 32 -9.50 -1.80 -10.03
N GLU A 33 -10.29 -0.85 -10.53
CA GLU A 33 -11.69 -0.64 -10.17
C GLU A 33 -12.60 -1.62 -10.93
N LYS A 34 -12.30 -1.88 -12.21
CA LYS A 34 -13.07 -2.78 -13.08
C LYS A 34 -12.15 -3.65 -13.95
N PRO A 35 -12.30 -4.98 -13.96
CA PRO A 35 -13.00 -5.78 -12.94
C PRO A 35 -12.47 -5.47 -11.53
N ILE A 36 -13.29 -5.71 -10.50
CA ILE A 36 -12.97 -5.37 -9.12
C ILE A 36 -11.74 -6.19 -8.70
N SER A 37 -10.63 -5.51 -8.41
CA SER A 37 -9.44 -6.16 -7.86
C SER A 37 -9.70 -6.75 -6.48
N ARG A 38 -8.90 -7.75 -6.09
CA ARG A 38 -8.98 -8.38 -4.76
C ARG A 38 -8.83 -7.38 -3.62
N ALA A 39 -7.91 -6.42 -3.74
CA ALA A 39 -7.73 -5.36 -2.75
C ALA A 39 -8.96 -4.44 -2.68
N TYR A 40 -9.47 -3.99 -3.83
CA TYR A 40 -10.66 -3.14 -3.86
C TYR A 40 -11.91 -3.87 -3.37
N GLN A 41 -12.05 -5.17 -3.64
CA GLN A 41 -13.11 -5.99 -3.03
C GLN A 41 -13.05 -5.97 -1.50
N GLY A 42 -11.84 -5.97 -0.92
CA GLY A 42 -11.65 -5.83 0.52
C GLY A 42 -12.19 -4.50 1.06
N GLU A 43 -11.94 -3.39 0.37
CA GLU A 43 -12.53 -2.09 0.71
C GLU A 43 -14.07 -2.12 0.60
N LEU A 44 -14.61 -2.75 -0.45
CA LEU A 44 -16.07 -2.86 -0.60
C LEU A 44 -16.72 -3.73 0.49
N ASP A 45 -16.05 -4.81 0.90
CA ASP A 45 -16.52 -5.71 1.94
C ASP A 45 -16.41 -5.06 3.33
N SER A 46 -15.40 -4.21 3.56
CA SER A 46 -15.22 -3.52 4.85
C SER A 46 -16.35 -2.54 5.17
N ARG A 47 -16.95 -1.94 4.13
CA ARG A 47 -18.17 -1.11 4.25
C ARG A 47 -19.39 -1.89 4.76
N LYS A 48 -19.40 -3.22 4.63
CA LYS A 48 -20.48 -4.10 5.11
C LYS A 48 -20.15 -4.69 6.48
N ASN A 49 -18.93 -5.20 6.63
CA ASN A 49 -18.44 -5.75 7.89
C ASN A 49 -16.92 -5.57 7.96
N TRP A 50 -16.49 -4.54 8.67
CA TRP A 50 -15.09 -4.18 8.80
C TRP A 50 -14.23 -5.31 9.36
N HIS A 51 -14.68 -5.95 10.45
CA HIS A 51 -13.90 -6.98 11.13
C HIS A 51 -13.70 -8.21 10.25
N ALA A 52 -14.78 -8.68 9.61
CA ALA A 52 -14.70 -9.82 8.68
C ALA A 52 -13.84 -9.50 7.44
N ALA A 53 -13.89 -8.26 6.94
CA ALA A 53 -13.03 -7.83 5.84
C ALA A 53 -11.56 -7.76 6.28
N LEU A 54 -11.27 -7.24 7.46
CA LEU A 54 -9.92 -7.15 8.00
C LEU A 54 -9.30 -8.54 8.16
N GLU A 55 -10.04 -9.51 8.71
CA GLU A 55 -9.59 -10.89 8.87
C GLU A 55 -9.27 -11.56 7.51
N LYS A 56 -10.09 -11.26 6.51
CA LYS A 56 -10.02 -11.89 5.18
C LYS A 56 -8.94 -11.26 4.29
N TYR A 57 -8.84 -9.94 4.25
CA TYR A 57 -8.01 -9.19 3.30
C TYR A 57 -6.81 -8.49 3.95
N GLY A 58 -6.80 -8.29 5.27
CA GLY A 58 -5.77 -7.53 5.98
C GLY A 58 -6.00 -6.02 5.94
N GLU A 59 -4.99 -5.24 6.34
CA GLU A 59 -5.07 -3.77 6.45
C GLU A 59 -5.33 -3.05 5.10
N ILE A 60 -5.11 -3.76 3.99
CA ILE A 60 -5.36 -3.25 2.63
C ILE A 60 -6.81 -2.80 2.40
N ILE A 61 -7.75 -3.21 3.25
CA ILE A 61 -9.16 -2.77 3.19
C ILE A 61 -9.35 -1.26 3.32
N THR A 62 -8.35 -0.55 3.85
CA THR A 62 -8.41 0.91 4.07
C THR A 62 -7.72 1.70 2.96
N GLU A 63 -6.88 1.03 2.17
CA GLU A 63 -6.02 1.66 1.19
C GLU A 63 -5.68 0.71 0.02
N PRO A 64 -6.69 0.26 -0.75
CA PRO A 64 -6.47 -0.71 -1.82
C PRO A 64 -5.49 -0.24 -2.90
N GLN A 65 -5.23 1.06 -2.95
CA GLN A 65 -4.24 1.69 -3.82
C GLN A 65 -2.77 1.36 -3.46
N SER A 66 -2.48 0.85 -2.26
CA SER A 66 -1.13 0.82 -1.67
C SER A 66 -0.36 -0.50 -1.83
N LEU A 67 -0.72 -1.34 -2.82
CA LEU A 67 0.05 -2.54 -3.17
C LEU A 67 1.22 -2.18 -4.10
N GLU A 68 2.27 -1.59 -3.54
CA GLU A 68 3.47 -1.19 -4.28
C GLU A 68 4.64 -2.15 -4.04
N ALA A 69 5.39 -2.46 -5.10
CA ALA A 69 6.60 -3.28 -5.04
C ALA A 69 7.60 -2.87 -6.14
N PRO A 70 8.88 -3.28 -6.04
CA PRO A 70 9.83 -3.08 -7.12
C PRO A 70 9.31 -3.62 -8.47
N LYS A 71 9.48 -2.84 -9.54
CA LYS A 71 9.15 -3.28 -10.91
C LYS A 71 10.10 -4.41 -11.37
N GLY A 72 9.72 -5.10 -12.45
CA GLY A 72 10.61 -6.06 -13.13
C GLY A 72 10.08 -7.49 -13.22
N PHE A 73 8.86 -7.74 -12.74
CA PHE A 73 8.21 -9.04 -12.85
C PHE A 73 8.18 -9.55 -14.31
N PRO A 74 8.50 -10.83 -14.58
CA PRO A 74 8.78 -11.91 -13.61
C PRO A 74 10.26 -12.07 -13.20
N ASN A 75 11.21 -11.38 -13.85
CA ASN A 75 12.64 -11.54 -13.54
C ASN A 75 13.07 -10.76 -12.27
N GLY A 76 12.16 -9.98 -11.69
CA GLY A 76 12.29 -9.29 -10.42
C GLY A 76 10.89 -9.05 -9.83
N GLY A 77 10.77 -8.06 -8.93
CA GLY A 77 9.50 -7.78 -8.26
C GLY A 77 9.18 -8.74 -7.11
N PRO A 78 7.90 -8.90 -6.72
CA PRO A 78 7.51 -9.75 -5.59
C PRO A 78 7.92 -11.21 -5.79
N ALA A 79 8.32 -11.87 -4.69
CA ALA A 79 8.67 -13.28 -4.70
C ALA A 79 7.44 -14.20 -4.89
N ASP A 80 7.71 -15.45 -5.25
CA ASP A 80 6.68 -16.50 -5.32
C ASP A 80 5.93 -16.64 -3.98
N GLY A 81 4.62 -16.81 -4.07
CA GLY A 81 3.74 -16.83 -2.91
C GLY A 81 3.54 -15.46 -2.24
N LYS A 82 4.11 -14.38 -2.78
CA LYS A 82 4.03 -13.01 -2.26
C LYS A 82 3.58 -11.98 -3.30
N ILE A 83 3.09 -12.45 -4.45
CA ILE A 83 2.68 -11.62 -5.58
C ILE A 83 1.44 -10.78 -5.22
N ALA A 84 0.44 -11.39 -4.57
CA ALA A 84 -0.83 -10.72 -4.31
C ALA A 84 -0.73 -9.64 -3.22
N SER A 85 0.16 -9.81 -2.25
CA SER A 85 0.47 -8.81 -1.22
C SER A 85 1.49 -7.76 -1.64
N ALA A 86 2.02 -7.82 -2.87
CA ALA A 86 3.15 -7.02 -3.30
C ALA A 86 4.35 -7.12 -2.32
N ASN A 87 4.69 -8.36 -1.94
CA ASN A 87 5.72 -8.66 -0.94
C ASN A 87 5.42 -8.14 0.48
N GLY A 88 4.15 -8.19 0.88
CA GLY A 88 3.71 -7.81 2.22
C GLY A 88 3.48 -6.32 2.44
N ALA A 89 3.25 -5.54 1.39
CA ALA A 89 3.12 -4.08 1.46
C ALA A 89 2.10 -3.60 2.51
N LYS A 90 1.03 -4.38 2.73
CA LYS A 90 -0.02 -4.14 3.74
C LYS A 90 -0.40 -5.42 4.50
N GLY A 91 0.57 -6.29 4.76
CA GLY A 91 0.34 -7.62 5.31
C GLY A 91 0.27 -8.70 4.23
N PHE A 92 0.16 -9.96 4.64
CA PHE A 92 0.28 -11.15 3.77
C PHE A 92 -1.05 -11.86 3.53
N GLU A 93 -2.17 -11.31 4.02
CA GLU A 93 -3.49 -11.93 3.95
C GLU A 93 -3.93 -12.18 2.51
N LEU A 94 -3.58 -11.27 1.60
CA LEU A 94 -3.86 -11.44 0.18
C LEU A 94 -3.13 -12.62 -0.47
N ASP A 95 -2.06 -13.15 0.14
CA ASP A 95 -1.32 -14.29 -0.39
C ASP A 95 -2.01 -15.64 -0.07
N LYS A 96 -3.00 -15.65 0.83
CA LYS A 96 -3.83 -16.83 1.07
C LYS A 96 -4.48 -17.26 -0.25
N GLN A 97 -4.40 -18.54 -0.61
CA GLN A 97 -4.99 -19.03 -1.85
C GLN A 97 -5.67 -20.38 -1.62
N THR A 98 -6.99 -20.38 -1.72
CA THR A 98 -7.83 -21.58 -1.77
C THR A 98 -8.88 -21.39 -2.88
N ALA A 99 -9.56 -22.46 -3.27
CA ALA A 99 -10.58 -22.40 -4.31
C ALA A 99 -11.74 -21.45 -3.97
N THR A 100 -12.01 -21.18 -2.69
CA THR A 100 -13.24 -20.52 -2.23
C THR A 100 -13.01 -19.20 -1.49
N ILE A 101 -11.79 -18.88 -1.07
CA ILE A 101 -11.53 -17.69 -0.24
C ILE A 101 -11.90 -16.38 -0.95
N TRP A 102 -11.64 -16.25 -2.25
CA TRP A 102 -11.83 -15.00 -2.97
C TRP A 102 -13.22 -14.90 -3.63
N THR A 103 -13.82 -13.71 -3.50
CA THR A 103 -15.04 -13.32 -4.23
C THR A 103 -14.70 -13.29 -5.71
N LYS A 104 -15.45 -14.06 -6.51
CA LYS A 104 -15.21 -14.18 -7.96
C LYS A 104 -16.20 -13.30 -8.72
N GLN A 105 -15.74 -12.79 -9.85
CA GLN A 105 -16.58 -12.09 -10.82
C GLN A 105 -16.64 -12.91 -12.11
N ASN A 106 -17.82 -12.95 -12.71
CA ASN A 106 -17.98 -13.57 -14.03
C ASN A 106 -17.35 -12.65 -15.08
N LEU A 107 -16.44 -13.22 -15.88
CA LEU A 107 -15.87 -12.58 -17.06
C LEU A 107 -16.14 -13.46 -18.27
N SER A 108 -16.50 -12.85 -19.39
CA SER A 108 -16.57 -13.54 -20.68
C SER A 108 -15.20 -13.58 -21.33
N THR A 109 -14.95 -14.60 -22.14
CA THR A 109 -13.75 -14.64 -22.98
C THR A 109 -13.79 -13.53 -24.03
N GLY A 110 -12.61 -13.07 -24.45
CA GLY A 110 -12.46 -12.00 -25.44
C GLY A 110 -12.01 -10.66 -24.84
N PRO A 111 -12.18 -9.55 -25.58
CA PRO A 111 -11.73 -8.24 -25.16
C PRO A 111 -12.30 -7.84 -23.79
N THR A 112 -11.41 -7.63 -22.82
CA THR A 112 -11.77 -7.21 -21.46
C THR A 112 -11.21 -5.82 -21.20
N LYS A 113 -12.08 -4.89 -20.79
CA LYS A 113 -11.66 -3.54 -20.39
C LYS A 113 -11.25 -3.55 -18.92
N PHE A 114 -10.00 -3.15 -18.67
CA PHE A 114 -9.49 -2.86 -17.34
C PHE A 114 -9.50 -1.35 -17.07
N THR A 115 -10.11 -0.94 -15.97
CA THR A 115 -10.14 0.46 -15.52
C THR A 115 -9.39 0.56 -14.20
N TRP A 116 -8.35 1.39 -14.20
CA TRP A 116 -7.63 1.79 -12.99
C TRP A 116 -8.21 3.07 -12.42
N SER A 117 -8.33 3.12 -11.10
CA SER A 117 -8.54 4.35 -10.34
C SER A 117 -7.20 4.79 -9.75
N TYR A 118 -6.87 6.07 -9.88
CA TYR A 118 -5.64 6.66 -9.36
C TYR A 118 -5.96 7.76 -8.36
N THR A 119 -5.39 7.69 -7.17
CA THR A 119 -5.44 8.78 -6.18
C THR A 119 -4.40 9.86 -6.48
N ALA A 120 -3.35 9.53 -7.23
CA ALA A 120 -2.45 10.48 -7.88
C ALA A 120 -1.85 9.87 -9.15
N ALA A 121 -1.60 10.71 -10.16
CA ALA A 121 -1.09 10.29 -11.45
C ALA A 121 0.45 10.30 -11.47
N HIS A 122 1.04 9.14 -11.77
CA HIS A 122 2.48 8.98 -11.99
C HIS A 122 2.77 8.80 -13.47
N LYS A 123 3.98 9.19 -13.91
CA LYS A 123 4.45 8.85 -15.25
C LYS A 123 4.56 7.33 -15.36
N THR A 124 3.69 6.73 -16.16
CA THR A 124 3.61 5.27 -16.30
C THR A 124 4.44 4.79 -17.49
N ALA A 125 5.35 3.84 -17.25
CA ALA A 125 6.12 3.22 -18.32
C ALA A 125 5.30 2.20 -19.12
N LYS A 126 4.54 1.34 -18.44
CA LYS A 126 3.67 0.32 -19.05
C LYS A 126 2.64 -0.22 -18.06
N TRP A 127 1.60 -0.86 -18.60
CA TRP A 127 0.75 -1.82 -17.91
C TRP A 127 0.92 -3.18 -18.58
N HIS A 128 0.89 -4.26 -17.80
CA HIS A 128 0.98 -5.63 -18.30
C HIS A 128 0.10 -6.53 -17.44
N TYR A 129 -0.62 -7.43 -18.10
CA TYR A 129 -1.65 -8.27 -17.49
C TYR A 129 -1.30 -9.74 -17.74
N TYR A 130 -1.57 -10.57 -16.74
CA TYR A 130 -1.31 -12.01 -16.75
C TYR A 130 -2.58 -12.74 -16.34
N ILE A 131 -2.70 -14.00 -16.75
CA ILE A 131 -3.76 -14.90 -16.36
C ILE A 131 -3.16 -16.28 -16.06
N THR A 132 -3.75 -16.99 -15.11
CA THR A 132 -3.41 -18.38 -14.76
C THR A 132 -3.97 -19.36 -15.78
#